data_AF-A0AA39TZI8-F1
#
_entry.id   AF-A0AA39TZI8-F1
#
_cell.length_a   1.000
_cell.length_b   1.000
_cell.length_c   1.000
_cell.angle_alpha   90.00
_cell.angle_beta   90.00
_cell.angle_gamma   90.00
#
_symmetry.space_group_name_H-M   'P 1'
#
loop_
_entity.id
_entity.type
_entity.pdbx_description
1 polymer ?
#
loop_
_entity_poly.entity_id
_entity_poly.type
_entity_poly.pdbx_seq_one_letter_code
_entity_poly.pdbx_strand_id
1 'polypeptide(L)'
;SRFWAVLIGIDGYNRFPLRGCVSDALLVEEYLKEEICVPQERIQRLLGSLDTSSEDPSFPSRTNIVDTLLGLVDNPQIEIGDHIIIYFAGHGSGYYPNEYHIGYAEDNRSLGGIDASIEAICPIDRDAIGSDGLRIPDISDREINSIFQQISRSKGNQITFFLD
;
A
#
# COMPACT_ATOMS: atom_id res chain seq x y z
N SER A 1 -6.96 -11.58 -21.51
CA SER A 1 -6.55 -11.19 -20.15
C SER A 1 -7.34 -9.96 -19.76
N ARG A 2 -7.80 -9.87 -18.51
CA ARG A 2 -8.62 -8.77 -17.98
C ARG A 2 -7.78 -7.91 -17.04
N PHE A 3 -8.28 -6.73 -16.69
CA PHE A 3 -7.64 -5.83 -15.74
C PHE A 3 -8.41 -5.78 -14.42
N TRP A 4 -7.66 -5.72 -13.33
CA TRP A 4 -8.09 -5.47 -11.96
C TRP A 4 -7.27 -4.34 -11.39
N ALA A 5 -7.86 -3.51 -10.53
CA ALA A 5 -7.18 -2.36 -9.98
C ALA A 5 -7.46 -2.16 -8.48
N VAL A 6 -6.42 -1.75 -7.75
CA VAL A 6 -6.52 -1.20 -6.39
C VAL A 6 -5.94 0.21 -6.43
N LEU A 7 -6.75 1.19 -6.05
CA LEU A 7 -6.39 2.61 -6.08
C LEU A 7 -6.43 3.16 -4.66
N ILE A 8 -5.29 3.70 -4.21
CA ILE A 8 -5.11 4.20 -2.85
C ILE A 8 -4.69 5.67 -2.95
N GLY A 9 -5.49 6.57 -2.39
CA GLY A 9 -5.23 8.01 -2.39
C GLY A 9 -5.46 8.59 -1.01
N ILE A 10 -4.43 9.20 -0.41
CA ILE A 10 -4.49 9.65 0.99
C ILE A 10 -4.06 11.11 1.12
N ASP A 11 -5.02 11.97 1.45
CA ASP A 11 -4.80 13.37 1.81
C ASP A 11 -4.90 13.60 3.33
N GLY A 12 -5.84 12.91 3.98
CA GLY A 12 -6.30 13.14 5.35
C GLY A 12 -5.36 12.72 6.47
N TYR A 13 -4.05 12.77 6.29
CA TYR A 13 -3.09 12.43 7.34
C TYR A 13 -3.24 13.36 8.54
N ASN A 14 -3.23 12.79 9.76
CA ASN A 14 -3.26 13.57 11.01
C ASN A 14 -2.07 14.54 11.12
N ARG A 15 -0.93 14.20 10.53
CA ARG A 15 0.26 15.05 10.44
C ARG A 15 0.63 15.27 8.98
N PHE A 16 0.93 16.53 8.64
CA PHE A 16 1.31 16.94 7.29
C PHE A 16 0.27 16.52 6.22
N PRO A 17 -0.99 16.95 6.33
CA PRO A 17 -2.02 16.58 5.35
C PRO A 17 -1.65 17.01 3.93
N LEU A 18 -2.03 16.20 2.96
CA LEU A 18 -1.88 16.46 1.52
C LEU A 18 -3.21 16.96 0.94
N ARG A 19 -3.25 17.26 -0.37
CA ARG A 19 -4.43 17.83 -1.04
C ARG A 19 -4.66 17.31 -2.47
N GLY A 20 -3.83 16.38 -2.92
CA GLY A 20 -3.76 15.95 -4.32
C GLY A 20 -4.01 14.46 -4.47
N CYS A 21 -3.64 13.65 -3.49
CA CYS A 21 -3.54 12.22 -3.63
C CYS A 21 -4.89 11.53 -3.89
N VAL A 22 -5.98 12.05 -3.28
CA VAL A 22 -7.33 11.56 -3.59
C VAL A 22 -7.72 11.94 -5.02
N SER A 23 -7.39 13.15 -5.46
CA SER A 23 -7.63 13.60 -6.83
C SER A 23 -6.85 12.77 -7.84
N ASP A 24 -5.58 12.47 -7.56
CA ASP A 24 -4.72 11.70 -8.46
C ASP A 24 -5.23 10.26 -8.61
N ALA A 25 -5.64 9.62 -7.50
CA ALA A 25 -6.25 8.29 -7.54
C ALA A 25 -7.57 8.27 -8.34
N LEU A 26 -8.39 9.33 -8.27
CA LEU A 26 -9.63 9.45 -9.05
C LEU A 26 -9.35 9.68 -10.54
N LEU A 27 -8.32 10.45 -10.89
CA LEU A 27 -7.90 10.62 -12.30
C LEU A 27 -7.36 9.31 -12.88
N VAL A 28 -6.62 8.52 -12.10
CA VAL A 28 -6.21 7.18 -12.51
C VAL A 28 -7.43 6.27 -12.68
N GLU A 29 -8.43 6.35 -11.80
CA GLU A 29 -9.67 5.58 -11.97
C GLU A 29 -10.38 5.93 -13.29
N GLU A 30 -10.51 7.22 -13.60
CA GLU A 30 -11.12 7.71 -14.84
C GLU A 30 -10.36 7.17 -16.06
N TYR A 31 -9.03 7.29 -16.08
CA TYR A 31 -8.18 6.73 -17.12
C TYR A 31 -8.37 5.21 -17.28
N LEU A 32 -8.40 4.46 -16.18
CA LEU A 32 -8.60 3.01 -16.22
C LEU A 32 -9.98 2.63 -16.79
N LYS A 33 -11.02 3.40 -16.49
CA LYS A 33 -12.37 3.15 -17.01
C LYS A 33 -12.52 3.54 -18.46
N GLU A 34 -11.99 4.69 -18.85
CA GLU A 34 -12.27 5.30 -20.15
C GLU A 34 -11.30 4.81 -21.24
N GLU A 35 -10.00 4.71 -20.92
CA GLU A 35 -8.97 4.37 -21.89
C GLU A 35 -8.63 2.86 -21.86
N ILE A 36 -8.62 2.26 -20.67
CA ILE A 36 -8.31 0.83 -20.49
C ILE A 36 -9.57 -0.03 -20.41
N CYS A 37 -10.76 0.58 -20.33
CA CYS A 37 -12.06 -0.11 -20.27
C CYS A 37 -12.17 -1.09 -19.09
N VAL A 38 -11.57 -0.79 -17.94
CA VAL A 38 -11.69 -1.61 -16.72
C VAL A 38 -13.09 -1.42 -16.11
N PRO A 39 -13.89 -2.49 -15.94
CA PRO A 39 -15.20 -2.38 -15.30
C PRO A 39 -15.10 -1.92 -13.84
N GLN A 40 -16.05 -1.11 -13.38
CA GLN A 40 -16.06 -0.55 -12.02
C GLN A 40 -15.93 -1.62 -10.94
N GLU A 41 -16.58 -2.76 -11.11
CA GLU A 41 -16.57 -3.90 -10.19
C GLU A 41 -15.20 -4.55 -10.02
N ARG A 42 -14.23 -4.22 -10.89
CA ARG A 42 -12.82 -4.67 -10.80
C ARG A 42 -11.88 -3.58 -10.30
N ILE A 43 -12.41 -2.44 -9.87
CA ILE A 43 -11.65 -1.33 -9.31
C ILE A 43 -12.05 -1.18 -7.84
N GLN A 44 -11.11 -1.47 -6.96
CA GLN A 44 -11.24 -1.21 -5.52
C GLN A 44 -10.55 0.10 -5.16
N ARG A 45 -11.21 0.91 -4.33
CA ARG A 45 -10.74 2.24 -3.92
C ARG A 45 -10.58 2.31 -2.41
N LEU A 46 -9.45 2.84 -1.98
CA LEU A 46 -9.20 3.23 -0.58
C LEU A 46 -8.83 4.72 -0.56
N LEU A 47 -9.78 5.60 -0.23
CA LEU A 47 -9.61 7.05 -0.35
C LEU A 47 -9.75 7.74 1.01
N GLY A 48 -8.71 8.43 1.43
CA GLY A 48 -8.60 9.06 2.73
C GLY A 48 -8.52 10.57 2.66
N SER A 49 -9.59 11.26 3.03
CA SER A 49 -9.64 12.71 3.21
C SER A 49 -9.88 13.03 4.70
N LEU A 50 -9.79 14.30 5.08
CA LEU A 50 -10.07 14.75 6.45
C LEU A 50 -11.46 14.34 6.96
N ASP A 51 -12.43 14.21 6.05
CA ASP A 51 -13.82 13.89 6.38
C ASP A 51 -14.14 12.39 6.25
N THR A 52 -13.18 11.56 5.84
CA THR A 52 -13.41 10.11 5.68
C THR A 52 -13.55 9.45 7.05
N SER A 53 -14.66 8.74 7.26
CA SER A 53 -14.91 7.98 8.48
C SER A 53 -13.96 6.78 8.61
N SER A 54 -13.39 6.56 9.80
CA SER A 54 -12.57 5.39 10.11
C SER A 54 -13.34 4.07 10.02
N GLU A 55 -14.67 4.11 10.12
CA GLU A 55 -15.55 2.94 10.02
C GLU A 55 -15.88 2.56 8.58
N ASP A 56 -15.49 3.40 7.60
CA ASP A 56 -15.70 3.09 6.18
C ASP A 56 -14.73 1.96 5.76
N PRO A 57 -15.21 0.87 5.12
CA PRO A 57 -14.33 -0.18 4.59
C PRO A 57 -13.30 0.32 3.57
N SER A 58 -13.58 1.47 2.94
CA SER A 58 -12.66 2.17 2.02
C SER A 58 -11.69 3.13 2.72
N PHE A 59 -11.75 3.26 4.06
CA PHE A 59 -10.79 4.03 4.81
C PHE A 59 -9.39 3.42 4.63
N PRO A 60 -8.37 4.17 4.19
CA PRO A 60 -7.05 3.62 3.86
C PRO A 60 -6.18 3.41 5.12
N SER A 61 -6.72 2.70 6.11
CA SER A 61 -5.97 2.21 7.27
C SER A 61 -4.92 1.19 6.84
N ARG A 62 -3.91 0.99 7.69
CA ARG A 62 -2.91 -0.06 7.48
C ARG A 62 -3.57 -1.41 7.22
N THR A 63 -4.56 -1.77 8.05
CA THR A 63 -5.29 -3.03 7.94
C THR A 63 -6.04 -3.13 6.61
N ASN A 64 -6.82 -2.11 6.25
CA ASN A 64 -7.62 -2.16 5.02
C ASN A 64 -6.75 -2.20 3.76
N ILE A 65 -5.60 -1.52 3.75
CA ILE A 65 -4.64 -1.60 2.64
C ILE A 65 -4.07 -3.01 2.52
N VAL A 66 -3.55 -3.58 3.62
CA VAL A 66 -2.95 -4.92 3.61
C VAL A 66 -3.99 -5.98 3.25
N ASP A 67 -5.18 -5.93 3.85
CA ASP A 67 -6.27 -6.89 3.60
C ASP A 67 -6.77 -6.79 2.16
N THR A 68 -6.85 -5.58 1.59
CA THR A 68 -7.22 -5.39 0.18
C THR A 68 -6.19 -6.04 -0.75
N LEU A 69 -4.90 -5.82 -0.51
CA LEU A 69 -3.84 -6.39 -1.34
C LEU A 69 -3.76 -7.92 -1.19
N LEU A 70 -3.91 -8.45 0.02
CA LEU A 70 -3.98 -9.89 0.27
C LEU A 70 -5.26 -10.50 -0.34
N GLY A 71 -6.37 -9.76 -0.35
CA GLY A 71 -7.61 -10.17 -1.01
C GLY A 71 -7.45 -10.47 -2.50
N LEU A 72 -6.48 -9.84 -3.17
CA LEU A 72 -6.14 -10.16 -4.57
C LEU A 72 -5.59 -11.58 -4.74
N VAL A 73 -4.92 -12.12 -3.72
CA VAL A 73 -4.35 -13.49 -3.73
C VAL A 73 -5.47 -14.53 -3.77
N ASP A 74 -6.53 -14.31 -3.01
CA ASP A 74 -7.61 -15.29 -2.81
C ASP A 74 -8.85 -15.00 -3.65
N ASN A 75 -8.93 -13.87 -4.35
CA ASN A 75 -10.08 -13.52 -5.17
C ASN A 75 -10.27 -14.55 -6.30
N PRO A 76 -11.36 -15.35 -6.30
CA PRO A 76 -11.58 -16.42 -7.28
C PRO A 76 -11.96 -15.87 -8.66
N GLN A 77 -12.32 -14.59 -8.76
CA GLN A 77 -12.65 -13.94 -10.02
C GLN A 77 -11.39 -13.49 -10.77
N ILE A 78 -10.24 -13.36 -10.10
CA ILE A 78 -8.95 -13.06 -10.74
C ILE A 78 -8.33 -14.38 -11.21
N GLU A 79 -8.19 -14.50 -12.53
CA GLU A 79 -7.62 -15.66 -13.20
C GLU A 79 -6.11 -15.51 -13.38
N ILE A 80 -5.41 -16.63 -13.54
CA ILE A 80 -3.96 -16.61 -13.82
C ILE A 80 -3.72 -15.89 -15.15
N GLY A 81 -2.85 -14.87 -15.13
CA GLY A 81 -2.50 -14.07 -16.29
C GLY A 81 -3.37 -12.82 -16.50
N ASP A 82 -4.36 -12.56 -15.63
CA ASP A 82 -5.01 -11.24 -15.53
C ASP A 82 -4.00 -10.17 -15.08
N HIS A 83 -4.19 -8.95 -15.57
CA HIS A 83 -3.37 -7.79 -15.20
C HIS A 83 -3.90 -7.17 -13.91
N ILE A 84 -3.00 -6.95 -12.94
CA ILE A 84 -3.29 -6.32 -11.65
C ILE A 84 -2.55 -4.98 -11.61
N ILE A 85 -3.30 -3.90 -11.50
CA ILE A 85 -2.79 -2.53 -11.37
C ILE A 85 -2.96 -2.10 -9.92
N ILE A 86 -1.90 -1.60 -9.31
CA ILE A 86 -1.93 -1.03 -7.96
C ILE A 86 -1.39 0.38 -8.08
N TYR A 87 -2.15 1.36 -7.62
CA TYR A 87 -1.76 2.77 -7.61
C TYR A 87 -1.83 3.29 -6.18
N PHE A 88 -0.77 3.97 -5.75
CA PHE A 88 -0.71 4.64 -4.46
C PHE A 88 -0.25 6.09 -4.66
N ALA A 89 -1.03 7.02 -4.11
CA ALA A 89 -0.64 8.41 -3.91
C ALA A 89 -0.76 8.75 -2.42
N GLY A 90 0.33 9.26 -1.83
CA GLY A 90 0.36 9.60 -0.41
C GLY A 90 1.77 9.84 0.10
N HIS A 91 1.92 9.86 1.43
CA HIS A 91 3.26 9.93 2.03
C HIS A 91 4.04 8.63 1.83
N GLY A 92 5.31 8.78 1.48
CA GLY A 92 6.35 7.78 1.69
C GLY A 92 7.19 8.10 2.93
N SER A 93 7.82 7.09 3.50
CA SER A 93 8.81 7.24 4.59
C SER A 93 10.00 6.33 4.36
N GLY A 94 11.16 6.70 4.92
CA GLY A 94 12.38 5.92 4.87
C GLY A 94 12.94 5.75 6.28
N TYR A 95 13.36 4.53 6.62
CA TYR A 95 13.91 4.18 7.93
C TYR A 95 15.31 3.61 7.78
N TYR A 96 16.27 4.14 8.52
CA TYR A 96 17.61 3.56 8.58
C TYR A 96 17.68 2.55 9.73
N PRO A 97 18.03 1.28 9.48
CA PRO A 97 18.15 0.28 10.55
C PRO A 97 19.10 0.70 11.68
N ASN A 98 20.15 1.44 11.33
CA ASN A 98 21.17 1.93 12.25
C ASN A 98 20.65 2.98 13.26
N GLU A 99 19.54 3.67 12.96
CA GLU A 99 18.93 4.65 13.87
C GLU A 99 18.18 3.98 15.03
N TYR A 100 17.82 2.70 14.88
CA TYR A 100 17.09 1.92 15.89
C TYR A 100 17.97 0.91 16.65
N HIS A 101 19.25 0.76 16.28
CA HIS A 101 20.24 -0.04 17.01
C HIS A 101 20.85 0.73 18.19
N ILE A 102 20.02 1.12 19.16
CA ILE A 102 20.49 1.56 20.48
C ILE A 102 20.69 0.30 21.35
N GLY A 103 21.78 -0.43 21.12
CA GLY A 103 22.07 -1.63 21.90
C GLY A 103 23.45 -2.19 21.60
N TYR A 104 24.35 -2.04 22.58
CA TYR A 104 25.70 -2.61 22.62
C TYR A 104 25.72 -4.08 22.14
N ALA A 105 26.21 -4.32 20.93
CA ALA A 105 26.71 -5.62 20.53
C ALA A 105 28.01 -5.40 19.75
N GLU A 106 29.13 -5.62 20.41
CA GLU A 106 30.47 -5.76 19.82
C GLU A 106 30.61 -7.04 18.98
N ASP A 107 29.58 -7.40 18.22
CA ASP A 107 29.65 -8.49 17.25
C ASP A 107 29.37 -7.91 15.88
N ASN A 108 30.41 -7.28 15.33
CA ASN A 108 30.58 -6.97 13.91
C ASN A 108 30.70 -8.26 13.09
N ARG A 109 29.78 -9.21 13.28
CA ARG A 109 29.49 -10.22 12.28
C ARG A 109 28.47 -9.62 11.36
N SER A 110 29.00 -8.89 10.38
CA SER A 110 28.31 -8.38 9.21
C SER A 110 27.31 -9.41 8.68
N LEU A 111 26.06 -9.34 9.15
CA LEU A 111 24.91 -9.69 8.33
C LEU A 111 24.97 -8.65 7.21
N GLY A 112 25.63 -9.04 6.11
CA GLY A 112 26.29 -8.16 5.13
C GLY A 112 25.65 -6.79 4.99
N GLY A 113 26.44 -5.73 5.23
CA GLY A 113 26.00 -4.35 5.34
C GLY A 113 24.83 -3.98 4.44
N ILE A 114 23.62 -4.00 5.00
CA ILE A 114 22.46 -3.38 4.37
C ILE A 114 22.37 -1.99 4.99
N ASP A 115 23.22 -1.09 4.49
CA ASP A 115 23.09 0.36 4.67
C ASP A 115 21.92 0.91 3.83
N ALA A 116 20.96 0.05 3.48
CA ALA A 116 19.81 0.41 2.68
C ALA A 116 18.68 0.85 3.61
N SER A 117 18.17 2.05 3.37
CA SER A 117 16.93 2.52 3.97
C SER A 117 15.80 1.53 3.65
N ILE A 118 14.97 1.26 4.65
CA ILE A 118 13.69 0.59 4.44
C ILE A 118 12.71 1.68 4.07
N GLU A 119 12.28 1.70 2.82
CA GLU A 119 11.24 2.60 2.35
C GLU A 119 9.86 2.01 2.70
N ALA A 120 8.87 2.86 2.89
CA ALA A 120 7.52 2.45 3.24
C ALA A 120 6.48 3.42 2.68
N ILE A 121 5.29 2.90 2.41
CA ILE A 121 4.10 3.71 2.17
C ILE A 121 3.37 3.95 3.50
N CYS A 122 2.83 5.14 3.65
CA CYS A 122 2.23 5.57 4.90
C CYS A 122 0.69 5.44 4.84
N PRO A 123 0.06 4.58 5.67
CA PRO A 123 -1.39 4.53 5.80
C PRO A 123 -1.92 5.78 6.53
N ILE A 124 -3.22 6.06 6.42
CA ILE A 124 -3.80 7.28 7.02
C ILE A 124 -3.76 7.27 8.56
N ASP A 125 -3.81 6.07 9.14
CA ASP A 125 -3.77 5.81 10.58
C ASP A 125 -2.35 5.60 11.13
N ARG A 126 -1.32 5.91 10.33
CA ARG A 126 0.08 5.86 10.77
C ARG A 126 0.28 6.58 12.10
N ASP A 127 1.15 6.03 12.94
CA ASP A 127 1.46 6.54 14.29
C ASP A 127 0.27 6.59 15.28
N ALA A 128 -0.96 6.25 14.87
CA ALA A 128 -2.07 6.11 15.80
C ALA A 128 -1.81 4.93 16.75
N ILE A 129 -2.42 4.97 17.93
CA ILE A 129 -2.32 3.89 18.90
C ILE A 129 -3.34 2.80 18.53
N GLY A 130 -2.82 1.63 18.16
CA GLY A 130 -3.61 0.43 17.88
C GLY A 130 -4.26 -0.15 19.13
N SER A 131 -5.10 -1.17 18.92
CA SER A 131 -5.78 -1.90 20.00
C SER A 131 -4.83 -2.64 20.94
N ASP A 132 -3.62 -2.94 20.47
CA ASP A 132 -2.52 -3.55 21.23
C ASP A 132 -1.70 -2.52 22.04
N GLY A 133 -2.05 -1.23 21.94
CA GLY A 133 -1.32 -0.14 22.59
C GLY A 133 -0.02 0.26 21.89
N LEU A 134 0.31 -0.36 20.75
CA LEU A 134 1.47 -0.01 19.93
C LEU A 134 1.10 1.00 18.87
N ARG A 135 2.10 1.70 18.33
CA ARG A 135 1.88 2.58 17.17
C ARG A 135 1.68 1.75 15.92
N ILE A 136 0.69 2.12 15.11
CA ILE A 136 0.46 1.54 13.80
C ILE A 136 1.67 1.88 12.91
N PRO A 137 2.41 0.87 12.41
CA PRO A 137 3.57 1.11 11.57
C PRO A 137 3.17 1.40 10.12
N ASP A 138 4.06 2.07 9.39
CA ASP A 138 3.96 2.19 7.94
C ASP A 138 4.12 0.79 7.28
N ILE A 139 3.77 0.67 5.99
CA ILE A 139 3.86 -0.59 5.24
C ILE A 139 5.17 -0.59 4.44
N SER A 140 6.15 -1.38 4.89
CA SER A 140 7.48 -1.41 4.28
C SER A 140 7.48 -2.01 2.87
N ASP A 141 8.46 -1.60 2.07
CA ASP A 141 8.79 -2.17 0.76
C ASP A 141 8.98 -3.70 0.83
N ARG A 142 9.57 -4.22 1.91
CA ARG A 142 9.74 -5.67 2.16
C ARG A 142 8.40 -6.38 2.36
N GLU A 143 7.46 -5.74 3.05
CA GLU A 143 6.10 -6.26 3.25
C GLU A 143 5.30 -6.23 1.94
N ILE A 144 5.31 -5.10 1.23
CA ILE A 144 4.71 -4.97 -0.11
C ILE A 144 5.26 -6.04 -1.06
N ASN A 145 6.58 -6.21 -1.12
CA ASN A 145 7.22 -7.22 -1.96
C ASN A 145 6.79 -8.65 -1.57
N SER A 146 6.62 -8.92 -0.28
CA SER A 146 6.16 -10.22 0.21
C SER A 146 4.70 -10.49 -0.17
N ILE A 147 3.84 -9.48 -0.16
CA ILE A 147 2.45 -9.57 -0.65
C ILE A 147 2.44 -9.78 -2.16
N PHE A 148 3.22 -9.01 -2.92
CA PHE A 148 3.29 -9.15 -4.38
C PHE A 148 3.85 -10.50 -4.83
N GLN A 149 4.78 -11.10 -4.08
CA GLN A 149 5.22 -12.47 -4.33
C GLN A 149 4.08 -13.48 -4.15
N GLN A 150 3.19 -13.28 -3.18
CA GLN A 150 2.01 -14.15 -3.01
C GLN A 150 1.02 -13.97 -4.15
N ILE A 151 0.74 -12.73 -4.56
CA ILE A 151 -0.10 -12.44 -5.73
C ILE A 151 0.52 -13.10 -6.98
N SER A 152 1.83 -12.94 -7.19
CA SER A 152 2.55 -13.54 -8.32
C SER A 152 2.42 -15.06 -8.37
N ARG A 153 2.55 -15.73 -7.23
CA ARG A 153 2.38 -17.19 -7.13
C ARG A 153 0.96 -17.65 -7.42
N SER A 154 -0.05 -16.88 -6.99
CA SER A 154 -1.47 -17.24 -7.14
C SER A 154 -2.03 -16.86 -8.52
N LYS A 155 -1.67 -15.68 -9.04
CA LYS A 155 -2.31 -15.01 -10.19
C LYS A 155 -1.39 -14.78 -11.39
N GLY A 156 -0.09 -15.03 -11.27
CA GLY A 156 0.90 -14.72 -12.30
C GLY A 156 1.54 -13.34 -12.15
N ASN A 157 2.47 -13.04 -13.04
CA ASN A 157 3.44 -11.94 -12.85
C ASN A 157 3.01 -10.59 -13.44
N GLN A 158 1.76 -10.46 -13.89
CA GLN A 158 1.23 -9.27 -14.55
C GLN A 158 0.80 -8.21 -13.53
N ILE A 159 1.69 -7.85 -12.62
CA ILE A 159 1.46 -6.87 -11.56
C ILE A 159 2.18 -5.58 -11.93
N THR A 160 1.46 -4.46 -11.93
CA THR A 160 2.02 -3.11 -12.15
C THR A 160 1.75 -2.26 -10.92
N PHE A 161 2.79 -1.67 -10.35
CA PHE A 161 2.70 -0.83 -9.16
C PHE A 161 3.23 0.58 -9.45
N PHE A 162 2.37 1.57 -9.28
CA PHE A 162 2.67 2.99 -9.43
C PHE A 162 2.67 3.67 -8.07
N LEU A 163 3.69 4.48 -7.82
CA LEU A 163 3.88 5.26 -6.61
C LEU A 163 3.96 6.74 -7.02
N ASP A 164 3.11 7.56 -6.41
CA ASP A 164 3.05 9.02 -6.56
C ASP A 164 3.36 9.71 -5.22
#